data_AF-A0A1V4MWW9-F1
#
_entry.id   AF-A0A1V4MWW9-F1
#
_cell.length_a   1.000
_cell.length_b   1.000
_cell.length_c   1.000
_cell.angle_alpha   90.00
_cell.angle_beta   90.00
_cell.angle_gamma   90.00
#
_symmetry.space_group_name_H-M   'P 1'
#
loop_
_entity.id
_entity.type
_entity.pdbx_description
1 polymer ?
#
loop_
_entity_poly.entity_id
_entity_poly.type
_entity_poly.pdbx_seq_one_letter_code
_entity_poly.pdbx_strand_id
1 'polypeptide(L)'
;MRAITHITASAAASAVLAAVAEPSSALGLLLFGGFLDIDHVPRFLSSGLPAGPGPMLRSVFSSEAQLNKKYSVRVGVPGNILFPALHFVELAALLILGGLLSGSGFLAWAGAGVLLHLLMDFRSYPCSPCFFSMTWRLLNRGRLMEAWREHRSRVSW
;
A
#
# COMPACT_ATOMS: atom_id res chain seq x y z
N MET A 1 -9.11 2.57 1.80
CA MET A 1 -7.90 3.38 2.08
C MET A 1 -7.97 4.02 3.46
N ARG A 2 -7.02 3.64 4.32
CA ARG A 2 -6.84 4.15 5.68
C ARG A 2 -5.39 4.61 5.86
N ALA A 3 -4.89 5.44 4.94
CA ALA A 3 -3.50 5.91 4.97
C ALA A 3 -3.10 6.52 6.32
N ILE A 4 -4.03 7.23 6.99
CA ILE A 4 -3.81 7.71 8.36
C ILE A 4 -3.53 6.54 9.32
N THR A 5 -4.30 5.45 9.27
CA THR A 5 -4.05 4.26 10.09
C THR A 5 -2.68 3.65 9.80
N HIS A 6 -2.30 3.54 8.53
CA HIS A 6 -0.99 3.01 8.13
C HIS A 6 0.15 3.88 8.64
N ILE A 7 0.04 5.20 8.49
CA ILE A 7 1.01 6.18 9.00
C ILE A 7 1.10 6.12 10.51
N THR A 8 -0.03 6.13 11.23
CA THR A 8 -0.04 6.11 12.70
C THR A 8 0.56 4.82 13.24
N ALA A 9 0.17 3.66 12.71
CA ALA A 9 0.72 2.37 13.14
C ALA A 9 2.23 2.28 12.87
N SER A 10 2.67 2.76 11.70
CA SER A 10 4.07 2.75 11.32
C SER A 10 4.90 3.77 12.10
N ALA A 11 4.33 4.93 12.43
CA ALA A 11 4.95 5.89 13.32
C ALA A 11 5.11 5.34 14.74
N ALA A 12 4.09 4.66 15.28
CA ALA A 12 4.19 4.01 16.58
C ALA A 12 5.25 2.91 16.58
N ALA A 13 5.24 2.01 15.59
CA ALA A 13 6.26 0.97 15.45
C ALA A 13 7.66 1.56 15.24
N SER A 14 7.80 2.65 14.49
CA SER A 14 9.06 3.35 14.27
C SER A 14 9.58 4.00 15.55
N ALA A 15 8.71 4.56 16.39
CA ALA A 15 9.09 5.16 17.65
C ALA A 15 9.62 4.12 18.63
N VAL A 16 8.97 2.94 18.69
CA VAL A 16 9.46 1.80 19.49
C VAL A 16 10.80 1.32 18.96
N LEU A 17 10.94 1.18 17.64
CA LEU A 17 12.18 0.72 17.02
C LEU A 17 13.34 1.70 17.25
N ALA A 18 13.09 3.01 17.20
CA ALA A 18 14.10 4.04 17.44
C ALA A 18 14.69 3.97 18.86
N ALA A 19 14.02 3.33 19.82
CA ALA A 19 14.55 3.14 21.17
C ALA A 19 15.59 2.01 21.26
N VAL A 20 15.64 1.10 20.28
CA VAL A 20 16.44 -0.14 20.34
C VAL A 20 17.30 -0.39 19.09
N ALA A 21 17.17 0.42 18.05
CA ALA A 21 17.88 0.29 16.78
C ALA A 21 18.36 1.65 16.26
N GLU A 22 19.19 1.61 15.22
CA GLU A 22 19.69 2.83 14.57
C GLU A 22 18.56 3.69 13.97
N PRO A 23 18.71 5.02 13.91
CA PRO A 23 17.72 5.91 13.32
C PRO A 23 17.33 5.55 11.87
N SER A 24 18.29 5.01 11.11
CA SER A 24 18.08 4.54 9.73
C SER A 24 17.05 3.41 9.67
N SER A 25 17.03 2.51 10.66
CA SER A 25 16.11 1.39 10.77
C SER A 25 14.68 1.88 11.04
N ALA A 26 14.53 2.79 12.00
CA ALA A 26 13.26 3.44 12.31
C ALA A 26 12.67 4.14 11.07
N LEU A 27 13.52 4.89 10.34
CA LEU A 27 13.11 5.58 9.13
C LEU A 27 12.65 4.61 8.02
N GLY A 28 13.36 3.50 7.83
CA GLY A 28 12.97 2.45 6.88
C GLY A 28 11.56 1.94 7.16
N LEU A 29 11.29 1.56 8.42
CA LEU A 29 9.98 1.08 8.84
C LEU A 29 8.90 2.14 8.67
N LEU A 30 9.15 3.39 9.06
CA LEU A 30 8.17 4.48 8.93
C LEU A 30 7.80 4.73 7.47
N LEU A 31 8.80 4.87 6.59
CA LEU A 31 8.57 5.23 5.19
C LEU A 31 7.82 4.12 4.45
N PHE A 32 8.25 2.87 4.62
CA PHE A 32 7.67 1.73 3.92
C PHE A 32 6.50 1.06 4.65
N GLY A 33 6.21 1.47 5.89
CA GLY A 33 4.96 1.12 6.56
C GLY A 33 3.89 2.18 6.36
N GLY A 34 4.27 3.46 6.40
CA GLY A 34 3.31 4.57 6.43
C GLY A 34 2.90 5.09 5.05
N PHE A 35 3.80 5.03 4.07
CA PHE A 35 3.62 5.77 2.80
C PHE A 35 3.49 4.88 1.56
N LEU A 36 3.28 3.58 1.71
CA LEU A 36 3.07 2.67 0.56
C LEU A 36 1.84 3.04 -0.27
N ASP A 37 0.80 3.58 0.36
CA ASP A 37 -0.42 4.06 -0.28
C ASP A 37 -0.18 5.15 -1.35
N ILE A 38 1.02 5.72 -1.44
CA ILE A 38 1.36 6.65 -2.54
C ILE A 38 1.18 6.01 -3.92
N ASP A 39 1.31 4.68 -4.04
CA ASP A 39 1.07 3.94 -5.28
C ASP A 39 -0.42 3.88 -5.69
N HIS A 40 -1.32 4.39 -4.84
CA HIS A 40 -2.74 4.58 -5.15
C HIS A 40 -3.03 5.87 -5.91
N VAL A 41 -2.13 6.87 -5.83
CA VAL A 41 -2.31 8.18 -6.48
C VAL A 41 -2.57 8.03 -7.99
N PRO A 42 -1.82 7.23 -8.77
CA PRO A 42 -2.09 7.05 -10.19
C PRO A 42 -3.50 6.52 -10.48
N ARG A 43 -4.03 5.63 -9.64
CA ARG A 43 -5.39 5.08 -9.79
C ARG A 43 -6.45 6.15 -9.52
N PHE A 44 -6.20 7.08 -8.61
CA PHE A 44 -7.11 8.20 -8.39
C PHE A 44 -7.08 9.22 -9.52
N LEU A 45 -5.89 9.53 -10.04
CA LEU A 45 -5.74 10.39 -11.22
C LEU A 45 -6.52 9.82 -12.41
N SER A 46 -6.39 8.51 -12.67
CA SER A 46 -7.16 7.85 -13.74
C SER A 46 -8.68 7.79 -13.48
N SER A 47 -9.11 8.07 -12.25
CA SER A 47 -10.52 8.01 -11.82
C SER A 47 -11.15 9.39 -11.61
N GLY A 48 -10.50 10.45 -12.09
CA GLY A 48 -11.04 11.82 -12.07
C GLY A 48 -10.48 12.75 -11.00
N LEU A 49 -9.45 12.33 -10.25
CA LEU A 49 -8.74 13.25 -9.36
C LEU A 49 -7.98 14.29 -10.20
N PRO A 50 -8.11 15.60 -9.93
CA PRO A 50 -7.37 16.62 -10.68
C PRO A 50 -5.85 16.44 -10.54
N ALA A 51 -5.11 16.58 -11.65
CA ALA A 51 -3.66 16.37 -11.72
C ALA A 51 -2.81 17.51 -11.12
N GLY A 52 -3.26 18.10 -10.01
CA GLY A 52 -2.54 19.15 -9.28
C GLY A 52 -1.87 18.64 -8.00
N PRO A 53 -0.81 19.29 -7.52
CA PRO A 53 -0.08 18.87 -6.33
C PRO A 53 -0.95 18.83 -5.06
N GLY A 54 -1.88 19.79 -4.91
CA GLY A 54 -2.80 19.83 -3.77
C GLY A 54 -3.76 18.63 -3.70
N PRO A 55 -4.54 18.35 -4.75
CA PRO A 55 -5.36 17.14 -4.83
C PRO A 55 -4.58 15.83 -4.68
N MET A 56 -3.37 15.74 -5.26
CA MET A 56 -2.49 14.57 -5.11
C MET A 56 -2.04 14.36 -3.66
N LEU A 57 -1.59 15.41 -2.97
CA LEU A 57 -1.25 15.29 -1.54
C LEU A 57 -2.47 14.89 -0.73
N ARG A 58 -3.64 15.49 -0.98
CA ARG A 58 -4.86 15.12 -0.26
C ARG A 58 -5.28 13.68 -0.50
N SER A 59 -5.06 13.13 -1.69
CA SER A 59 -5.45 11.75 -1.98
C SER A 59 -4.61 10.73 -1.20
N VAL A 60 -3.37 11.06 -0.87
CA VAL A 60 -2.54 10.24 0.03
C VAL A 60 -3.16 10.16 1.43
N PHE A 61 -3.77 11.24 1.93
CA PHE A 61 -4.29 11.29 3.31
C PHE A 61 -5.80 11.11 3.45
N SER A 62 -6.53 10.91 2.35
CA SER A 62 -7.99 10.84 2.35
C SER A 62 -8.47 9.42 2.06
N SER A 63 -9.59 9.04 2.67
CA SER A 63 -10.29 7.81 2.29
C SER A 63 -10.93 7.96 0.92
N GLU A 64 -11.22 6.84 0.26
CA GLU A 64 -11.93 6.83 -1.03
C GLU A 64 -13.30 7.54 -0.93
N ALA A 65 -14.01 7.37 0.19
CA ALA A 65 -15.28 8.05 0.44
C ALA A 65 -15.13 9.58 0.50
N GLN A 66 -14.07 10.07 1.17
CA GLN A 66 -13.76 11.51 1.22
C GLN A 66 -13.39 12.05 -0.17
N LEU A 67 -12.64 11.28 -0.96
CA LEU A 67 -12.27 11.67 -2.32
C LEU A 67 -13.46 11.62 -3.27
N ASN A 68 -14.35 10.64 -3.15
CA ASN A 68 -15.60 10.58 -3.90
C ASN A 68 -16.47 11.80 -3.59
N LYS A 69 -16.69 12.11 -2.30
CA LYS A 69 -17.50 13.27 -1.89
C LYS A 69 -16.96 14.59 -2.45
N LYS A 70 -15.64 14.76 -2.51
CA LYS A 70 -15.00 16.03 -2.89
C LYS A 70 -14.74 16.16 -4.39
N TYR A 71 -14.33 15.07 -5.04
CA TYR A 71 -13.84 15.06 -6.42
C TYR A 71 -14.67 14.16 -7.34
N SER A 72 -15.76 13.56 -6.85
CA SER A 72 -16.58 12.56 -7.58
C SER A 72 -15.77 11.38 -8.12
N VAL A 73 -14.64 11.07 -7.47
CA VAL A 73 -13.77 9.95 -7.82
C VAL A 73 -14.48 8.64 -7.48
N ARG A 74 -14.80 7.85 -8.50
CA ARG A 74 -15.36 6.50 -8.34
C ARG A 74 -14.30 5.47 -8.65
N VAL A 75 -13.74 4.87 -7.61
CA VAL A 75 -12.68 3.88 -7.75
C VAL A 75 -13.28 2.58 -8.30
N GLY A 76 -12.99 2.29 -9.57
CA GLY A 76 -13.43 1.07 -10.25
C GLY A 76 -12.47 -0.11 -10.08
N VAL A 77 -12.67 -1.18 -10.85
CA VAL A 77 -11.68 -2.24 -11.01
C VAL A 77 -10.35 -1.61 -11.48
N PRO A 78 -9.19 -1.94 -10.88
CA PRO A 78 -7.93 -1.34 -11.31
C PRO A 78 -7.66 -1.62 -12.79
N GLY A 79 -7.22 -0.59 -13.52
CA GLY A 79 -6.90 -0.69 -14.95
C GLY A 79 -5.61 -1.48 -15.25
N ASN A 80 -4.82 -1.78 -14.22
CA ASN A 80 -3.58 -2.53 -14.31
C ASN A 80 -3.54 -3.62 -13.23
N ILE A 81 -3.10 -4.82 -13.59
CA ILE A 81 -2.95 -5.96 -12.68
C ILE A 81 -1.85 -5.74 -11.63
N LEU A 82 -0.89 -4.88 -11.93
CA LEU A 82 0.18 -4.51 -11.00
C LEU A 82 -0.34 -3.69 -9.83
N PHE A 83 -1.56 -3.15 -9.89
CA PHE A 83 -2.11 -2.33 -8.83
C PHE A 83 -2.48 -3.14 -7.57
N PRO A 84 -2.16 -2.66 -6.35
CA PRO A 84 -1.18 -1.62 -6.05
C PRO A 84 0.24 -2.13 -6.31
N ALA A 85 1.08 -1.25 -6.87
CA ALA A 85 2.39 -1.62 -7.40
C ALA A 85 3.39 -2.00 -6.31
N LEU A 86 3.27 -1.46 -5.10
CA LEU A 86 4.20 -1.66 -3.98
C LEU A 86 3.68 -2.65 -2.94
N HIS A 87 2.41 -3.06 -3.04
CA HIS A 87 1.76 -3.91 -2.04
C HIS A 87 2.01 -5.38 -2.33
N PHE A 88 3.25 -5.84 -2.18
CA PHE A 88 3.57 -7.24 -2.42
C PHE A 88 4.69 -7.81 -1.55
N VAL A 89 4.53 -9.08 -1.18
CA VAL A 89 5.44 -9.81 -0.28
C VAL A 89 6.82 -9.99 -0.90
N GLU A 90 6.92 -10.09 -2.23
CA GLU A 90 8.21 -10.19 -2.89
C GLU A 90 9.02 -8.88 -2.73
N LEU A 91 8.38 -7.70 -2.63
CA LEU A 91 9.08 -6.45 -2.33
C LEU A 91 9.68 -6.49 -0.93
N ALA A 92 8.88 -6.92 0.06
CA ALA A 92 9.35 -7.07 1.43
C ALA A 92 10.54 -8.02 1.52
N ALA A 93 10.46 -9.17 0.84
CA ALA A 93 11.55 -10.15 0.80
C ALA A 93 12.81 -9.56 0.15
N LEU A 94 12.68 -8.86 -0.98
CA LEU A 94 13.81 -8.22 -1.66
C LEU A 94 14.47 -7.14 -0.79
N LEU A 95 13.68 -6.31 -0.10
CA LEU A 95 14.20 -5.29 0.80
C LEU A 95 14.91 -5.90 2.02
N ILE A 96 14.32 -6.92 2.64
CA ILE A 96 14.92 -7.62 3.78
C ILE A 96 16.23 -8.28 3.37
N LEU A 97 16.22 -9.06 2.28
CA LEU A 97 17.42 -9.74 1.79
C LEU A 97 18.49 -8.74 1.38
N GLY A 98 18.13 -7.67 0.66
CA GLY A 98 19.05 -6.61 0.28
C GLY A 98 19.65 -5.91 1.51
N GLY A 99 18.84 -5.65 2.53
CA GLY A 99 19.30 -5.08 3.80
C GLY A 99 20.27 -5.99 4.56
N LEU A 100 19.96 -7.28 4.66
CA LEU A 100 20.83 -8.26 5.31
C LEU A 100 22.17 -8.41 4.56
N LEU A 101 22.13 -8.51 3.23
CA LEU A 101 23.33 -8.70 2.41
C LEU A 101 24.23 -7.46 2.38
N SER A 102 23.66 -6.26 2.48
CA SER A 102 24.41 -4.99 2.46
C SER A 102 24.75 -4.46 3.85
N GLY A 103 24.24 -5.08 4.93
CA GLY A 103 24.32 -4.53 6.29
C GLY A 103 23.47 -3.28 6.49
N SER A 104 22.51 -2.99 5.60
CA SER A 104 21.65 -1.80 5.68
C SER A 104 20.43 -2.05 6.58
N GLY A 105 20.47 -1.48 7.79
CA GLY A 105 19.32 -1.45 8.71
C GLY A 105 18.10 -0.77 8.08
N PHE A 106 18.30 0.31 7.31
CA PHE A 106 17.23 0.98 6.56
C PHE A 106 16.47 0.03 5.64
N LEU A 107 17.17 -0.75 4.80
CA LEU A 107 16.52 -1.67 3.85
C LEU A 107 15.86 -2.85 4.56
N ALA A 108 16.51 -3.41 5.58
CA ALA A 108 15.94 -4.53 6.34
C ALA A 108 14.60 -4.12 6.99
N TRP A 109 14.58 -2.96 7.63
CA TRP A 109 13.39 -2.44 8.28
C TRP A 109 12.39 -1.79 7.33
N ALA A 110 12.82 -1.34 6.15
CA ALA A 110 11.92 -1.01 5.06
C ALA A 110 11.07 -2.21 4.65
N GLY A 111 11.68 -3.39 4.49
CA GLY A 111 10.92 -4.60 4.18
C GLY A 111 9.98 -5.03 5.32
N ALA A 112 10.38 -4.85 6.59
CA ALA A 112 9.48 -5.03 7.73
C ALA A 112 8.31 -4.02 7.73
N GLY A 113 8.57 -2.77 7.34
CA GLY A 113 7.54 -1.75 7.10
C GLY A 113 6.53 -2.19 6.04
N VAL A 114 7.00 -2.71 4.90
CA VAL A 114 6.12 -3.27 3.88
C VAL A 114 5.25 -4.38 4.49
N LEU A 115 5.82 -5.36 5.20
CA LEU A 115 5.03 -6.42 5.83
C LEU A 115 3.98 -5.89 6.80
N LEU A 116 4.33 -4.93 7.64
CA LEU A 116 3.38 -4.27 8.55
C LEU A 116 2.21 -3.66 7.78
N HIS A 117 2.50 -2.98 6.66
CA HIS A 117 1.49 -2.42 5.77
C HIS A 117 0.56 -3.51 5.21
N LEU A 118 1.12 -4.59 4.65
CA LEU A 118 0.32 -5.68 4.07
C LEU A 118 -0.56 -6.38 5.12
N LEU A 119 -0.07 -6.51 6.36
CA LEU A 119 -0.84 -7.08 7.48
C LEU A 119 -2.06 -6.24 7.83
N MET A 120 -1.93 -4.91 7.82
CA MET A 120 -3.06 -4.00 8.05
C MET A 120 -4.11 -4.10 6.92
N ASP A 121 -3.65 -4.40 5.71
CA ASP A 121 -4.50 -4.54 4.52
C ASP A 121 -4.98 -5.96 4.24
N PHE A 122 -4.72 -6.91 5.13
CA PHE A 122 -4.99 -8.33 4.90
C PHE A 122 -6.45 -8.66 4.56
N ARG A 123 -7.41 -7.78 4.85
CA ARG A 123 -8.83 -7.96 4.52
C ARG A 123 -9.36 -6.92 3.54
N SER A 124 -8.50 -6.04 3.05
CA SER A 124 -8.85 -4.91 2.18
C SER A 124 -8.94 -5.29 0.70
N TYR A 125 -8.36 -6.42 0.29
CA TYR A 125 -8.23 -6.80 -1.13
C TYR A 125 -8.90 -8.15 -1.47
N PRO A 126 -9.40 -8.30 -2.71
CA PRO A 126 -9.94 -9.58 -3.18
C PRO A 126 -8.87 -10.66 -3.24
N CYS A 127 -9.24 -11.91 -2.97
CA CYS A 127 -8.31 -13.05 -2.97
C CYS A 127 -7.13 -12.93 -1.99
N SER A 128 -7.26 -12.13 -0.92
CA SER A 128 -6.29 -12.14 0.17
C SER A 128 -6.22 -13.53 0.83
N PRO A 129 -5.02 -14.05 1.20
CA PRO A 129 -3.70 -13.39 1.15
C PRO A 129 -3.02 -13.38 -0.21
N CYS A 130 -3.42 -14.25 -1.14
CA CYS A 130 -2.71 -14.47 -2.40
C CYS A 130 -2.55 -13.20 -3.25
N PHE A 131 -3.47 -12.25 -3.08
CA PHE A 131 -3.39 -10.91 -3.66
C PHE A 131 -2.02 -10.23 -3.49
N PHE A 132 -1.39 -10.39 -2.32
CA PHE A 132 -0.13 -9.75 -2.00
C PHE A 132 1.08 -10.43 -2.62
N SER A 133 0.92 -11.49 -3.41
CA SER A 133 2.01 -11.99 -4.24
C SER A 133 1.91 -11.42 -5.65
N MET A 134 2.91 -10.65 -6.08
CA MET A 134 2.98 -10.18 -7.47
C MET A 134 3.00 -11.36 -8.45
N THR A 135 3.75 -12.41 -8.10
CA THR A 135 3.82 -13.64 -8.92
C THR A 135 2.43 -14.27 -9.07
N TRP A 136 1.69 -14.39 -7.98
CA TRP A 136 0.33 -14.93 -8.00
C TRP A 136 -0.62 -14.05 -8.83
N ARG A 137 -0.56 -12.71 -8.68
CA ARG A 137 -1.39 -11.77 -9.45
C ARG A 137 -1.18 -11.92 -10.96
N LEU A 138 0.07 -12.10 -11.39
CA LEU A 138 0.41 -12.30 -12.80
C LEU A 138 -0.11 -13.64 -13.33
N LEU A 139 0.08 -14.72 -12.57
CA LEU A 139 -0.36 -16.07 -12.98
C LEU A 139 -1.88 -16.26 -12.92
N ASN A 140 -2.59 -15.52 -12.07
CA ASN A 140 -4.02 -15.69 -11.81
C ASN A 140 -4.86 -14.49 -12.27
N ARG A 141 -4.42 -13.79 -13.32
CA ARG A 141 -5.05 -12.54 -13.81
C ARG A 141 -6.56 -12.65 -14.00
N GLY A 142 -7.04 -13.69 -14.68
CA GLY A 142 -8.47 -13.88 -14.95
C GLY A 142 -9.29 -13.95 -13.67
N ARG A 143 -8.89 -14.86 -12.77
CA ARG A 143 -9.50 -15.06 -11.44
C ARG A 143 -9.49 -13.78 -10.60
N LEU A 144 -8.38 -13.04 -10.62
CA LEU A 144 -8.26 -11.79 -9.86
C LEU A 144 -9.20 -10.70 -10.41
N MET A 145 -9.33 -10.58 -11.73
CA MET A 145 -10.24 -9.61 -12.35
C MET A 145 -11.71 -9.91 -12.08
N GLU A 146 -12.09 -11.19 -12.05
CA GLU A 146 -13.43 -11.62 -11.64
C GLU A 146 -13.70 -11.28 -10.17
N ALA A 147 -12.75 -11.63 -9.28
CA ALA A 147 -12.87 -11.33 -7.86
C ALA A 147 -12.95 -9.81 -7.59
N TRP A 148 -12.24 -8.97 -8.37
CA TRP A 148 -12.38 -7.52 -8.30
C TRP A 148 -13.76 -7.01 -8.70
N ARG A 149 -14.35 -7.57 -9.77
CA ARG A 149 -15.71 -7.20 -10.21
C ARG A 149 -16.74 -7.55 -9.14
N GLU A 150 -16.61 -8.74 -8.56
CA GLU A 150 -17.48 -9.18 -7.47
C GLU A 150 -17.28 -8.35 -6.21
N HIS A 151 -16.03 -8.11 -5.80
CA HIS A 151 -15.71 -7.28 -4.64
C HIS A 151 -16.33 -5.87 -4.77
N ARG A 152 -16.24 -5.25 -5.96
CA ARG A 152 -16.92 -3.98 -6.24
C ARG A 152 -18.43 -4.05 -6.05
N SER A 153 -19.09 -5.13 -6.47
CA SER A 153 -20.55 -5.28 -6.35
C SER A 153 -21.05 -5.39 -4.90
N ARG A 154 -20.18 -5.79 -3.97
CA ARG A 154 -20.52 -5.98 -2.54
C ARG A 154 -20.28 -4.74 -1.68
N VAL A 155 -19.49 -3.78 -2.16
CA VAL A 155 -19.23 -2.53 -1.45
C VAL A 155 -20.26 -1.50 -1.90
N SER A 156 -21.31 -1.31 -1.10
CA SER A 156 -22.26 -0.21 -1.28
C SER A 156 -21.58 1.12 -0.93
N TRP A 157 -21.55 2.04 -1.89
CA TRP A 157 -20.96 3.37 -1.74
C TRP A 157 -21.92 4.33 -1.05
#